data_AF-A0A1J4RE64-F1
#
_entry.id   AF-A0A1J4RE64-F1
#
_cell.length_a   1.000
_cell.length_b   1.000
_cell.length_c   1.000
_cell.angle_alpha   90.00
_cell.angle_beta   90.00
_cell.angle_gamma   90.00
#
_symmetry.space_group_name_H-M   'P 1'
#
loop_
_entity.id
_entity.type
_entity.pdbx_description
1 polymer ?
#
loop_
_entity_poly.entity_id
_entity_poly.type
_entity_poly.pdbx_seq_one_letter_code
_entity_poly.pdbx_strand_id
1 'polypeptide(L)'
;MELLEKTLTEFMKTRDIEKFLASGISLKPEKIQSYILSLPEDRQKDVRAQLTEVMNALSSYIEKLDIEKAEIKEQIDQNLKSVQACLSYGSAQGLTKNKKK
;
A
#
# COMPACT_ATOMS: atom_id res chain seq x y z
N MET A 1 24.99 -5.34 7.83
CA MET A 1 24.37 -4.00 7.86
C MET A 1 24.64 -3.20 6.58
N GLU A 2 25.62 -3.58 5.76
CA GLU A 2 25.84 -3.00 4.42
C GLU A 2 24.59 -3.04 3.52
N LEU A 3 23.76 -4.08 3.63
CA LEU A 3 22.50 -4.16 2.90
C LEU A 3 21.53 -3.03 3.28
N LEU A 4 21.46 -2.65 4.57
CA LEU A 4 20.62 -1.54 5.04
C LEU A 4 21.09 -0.22 4.41
N GLU A 5 22.39 0.07 4.47
CA GLU A 5 22.91 1.31 3.89
C GLU A 5 22.74 1.37 2.37
N LYS A 6 22.99 0.25 1.69
CA LYS A 6 22.80 0.17 0.24
C LYS A 6 21.35 0.46 -0.14
N THR A 7 20.40 -0.16 0.55
CA THR A 7 18.98 0.01 0.26
C THR A 7 18.44 1.36 0.70
N LEU A 8 18.92 1.93 1.81
CA LEU A 8 18.62 3.31 2.19
C LEU A 8 19.15 4.30 1.14
N THR A 9 20.39 4.12 0.69
CA THR A 9 21.00 4.97 -0.34
C THR A 9 20.25 4.87 -1.67
N GLU A 10 19.90 3.65 -2.08
CA GLU A 10 19.12 3.39 -3.28
C GLU A 10 17.72 4.01 -3.20
N PHE A 11 17.06 3.90 -2.04
CA PHE A 11 15.79 4.56 -1.78
C PHE A 11 15.92 6.09 -1.82
N MET A 12 16.94 6.67 -1.19
CA MET A 12 17.13 8.13 -1.24
C MET A 12 17.35 8.64 -2.68
N LYS A 13 17.95 7.82 -3.55
CA LYS A 13 18.17 8.14 -4.96
C LYS A 13 16.91 7.98 -5.81
N THR A 14 16.16 6.90 -5.61
CA THR A 14 15.03 6.53 -6.49
C THR A 14 13.69 7.00 -5.96
N ARG A 15 13.57 7.16 -4.65
CA ARG A 15 12.32 7.38 -3.89
C ARG A 15 11.26 6.32 -4.18
N ASP A 16 11.69 5.15 -4.64
CA ASP A 16 10.84 4.03 -5.02
C ASP A 16 10.61 3.11 -3.80
N ILE A 17 9.42 3.25 -3.22
CA ILE A 17 9.04 2.50 -2.02
C ILE A 17 8.75 1.03 -2.33
N GLU A 18 8.26 0.71 -3.52
CA GLU A 18 7.95 -0.67 -3.91
C GLU A 18 9.23 -1.47 -4.07
N LYS A 19 10.24 -0.87 -4.70
CA LYS A 19 11.58 -1.45 -4.79
C LYS A 19 12.25 -1.58 -3.42
N PHE A 20 12.05 -0.60 -2.53
CA PHE A 20 12.52 -0.68 -1.15
C PHE A 20 11.90 -1.87 -0.41
N LEU A 21 10.59 -2.08 -0.53
CA LEU A 21 9.89 -3.21 0.07
C LEU A 21 10.32 -4.55 -0.54
N ALA A 22 10.49 -4.59 -1.86
CA ALA A 22 10.93 -5.78 -2.60
C ALA A 22 12.36 -6.23 -2.24
N SER A 23 13.18 -5.34 -1.65
CA SER A 23 14.52 -5.68 -1.18
C SER A 23 14.54 -6.75 -0.07
N GLY A 24 13.40 -7.02 0.57
CA GLY A 24 13.28 -8.06 1.61
C GLY A 24 14.09 -7.77 2.87
N ILE A 25 14.48 -6.50 3.10
CA ILE A 25 15.24 -6.14 4.30
C ILE A 25 14.43 -6.42 5.56
N SER A 26 15.01 -7.22 6.44
CA SER A 26 14.49 -7.43 7.79
C SER A 26 14.87 -6.24 8.68
N LEU A 27 13.94 -5.30 8.83
CA LEU A 27 14.08 -4.12 9.69
C LEU A 27 13.84 -4.49 11.16
N LYS A 28 14.76 -5.25 11.77
CA LYS A 28 14.71 -5.52 13.22
C LYS A 28 15.15 -4.26 13.99
N PRO A 29 14.28 -3.64 14.81
CA PRO A 29 14.59 -2.37 15.48
C PRO A 29 15.88 -2.42 16.30
N GLU A 30 16.08 -3.50 17.06
CA GLU A 30 17.27 -3.73 17.90
C GLU A 30 18.57 -3.73 17.08
N LYS A 31 18.56 -4.39 15.91
CA LYS A 31 19.74 -4.46 15.04
C LYS A 31 20.04 -3.12 14.40
N ILE A 32 19.01 -2.39 13.98
CA ILE A 32 19.15 -1.05 13.40
C ILE A 32 19.69 -0.08 14.45
N GLN A 33 19.14 -0.09 15.66
CA GLN A 33 19.57 0.79 16.73
C GLN A 33 21.01 0.50 17.16
N SER A 34 21.35 -0.79 17.34
CA SER A 34 22.73 -1.20 17.66
C SER A 34 23.71 -0.74 16.58
N TYR A 35 23.33 -0.82 15.30
CA TYR A 35 24.16 -0.33 14.19
C TYR A 35 24.33 1.18 14.19
N ILE A 36 23.24 1.93 14.35
CA ILE A 36 23.31 3.40 14.41
C ILE A 36 24.24 3.83 15.54
N LEU A 37 24.14 3.20 16.72
CA LEU A 37 25.00 3.53 17.86
C LEU A 37 26.48 3.18 17.64
N SER A 38 26.78 2.24 16.73
CA SER A 38 28.15 1.89 16.36
C SER A 38 28.81 2.86 15.38
N LEU A 39 28.03 3.75 14.75
CA LEU A 39 28.53 4.73 13.78
C LEU A 39 29.02 6.02 14.47
N PRO A 40 29.94 6.78 13.84
CA PRO A 40 30.29 8.13 14.27
C PRO A 40 29.07 9.07 14.28
N GLU A 41 29.03 10.05 15.19
CA GLU A 41 27.88 10.96 15.39
C GLU A 41 27.33 11.57 14.09
N ASP A 42 28.22 11.98 13.18
CA ASP A 42 27.85 12.58 11.90
C ASP A 42 27.04 11.61 11.04
N ARG A 43 27.49 10.34 10.99
CA ARG A 43 26.81 9.26 10.26
C ARG A 43 25.53 8.82 10.97
N GLN A 44 25.48 8.91 12.30
CA GLN A 44 24.24 8.61 13.03
C GLN A 44 23.12 9.55 12.61
N LYS A 45 23.42 10.85 12.48
CA LYS A 45 22.44 11.85 12.05
C LYS A 45 21.96 11.57 10.63
N ASP A 46 22.87 11.29 9.71
CA ASP A 46 22.53 10.96 8.32
C ASP A 46 21.62 9.73 8.22
N VAL A 47 22.01 8.62 8.86
CA VAL A 47 21.22 7.38 8.81
C VAL A 47 19.85 7.56 9.46
N ARG A 48 19.77 8.31 10.58
CA ARG A 48 18.48 8.62 11.21
C ARG A 48 17.60 9.48 10.30
N ALA A 49 18.16 10.47 9.62
CA ALA A 49 17.40 11.29 8.67
C ALA A 49 16.86 10.44 7.50
N GLN A 50 17.69 9.55 6.94
CA GLN A 50 17.26 8.63 5.88
C GLN A 50 16.17 7.67 6.35
N LEU A 51 16.26 7.15 7.58
CA LEU A 51 15.22 6.29 8.16
C LEU A 51 13.91 7.05 8.37
N THR A 52 13.96 8.30 8.83
CA THR A 52 12.76 9.16 8.93
C THR A 52 12.10 9.36 7.57
N GLU A 53 12.89 9.62 6.52
CA GLU A 53 12.38 9.77 5.16
C GLU A 53 11.70 8.48 4.64
N VAL A 54 12.30 7.32 4.91
CA VAL A 54 11.68 6.03 4.60
C VAL A 54 10.38 5.84 5.37
N MET A 55 10.36 6.15 6.66
CA MET A 55 9.14 6.05 7.47
C MET A 55 8.02 6.94 6.94
N ASN A 56 8.33 8.18 6.56
CA ASN A 56 7.35 9.09 5.96
C ASN A 56 6.80 8.53 4.65
N ALA A 57 7.67 8.02 3.76
CA ALA A 57 7.25 7.42 2.50
C ALA A 57 6.41 6.15 2.70
N LEU A 58 6.75 5.31 3.70
CA LEU A 58 5.94 4.15 4.08
C LEU A 58 4.55 4.58 4.56
N SER A 59 4.47 5.58 5.43
CA SER A 59 3.18 6.10 5.90
C SER A 59 2.31 6.61 4.75
N SER A 60 2.88 7.41 3.85
CA SER A 60 2.15 7.88 2.66
C SER A 60 1.76 6.75 1.71
N TYR A 61 2.57 5.69 1.60
CA TYR A 61 2.22 4.52 0.80
C TYR A 61 1.07 3.72 1.43
N ILE A 62 1.07 3.56 2.75
CA ILE A 62 -0.03 2.92 3.49
C ILE A 62 -1.34 3.69 3.28
N GLU A 63 -1.30 5.02 3.40
CA GLU A 63 -2.48 5.87 3.15
C GLU A 63 -3.03 5.69 1.73
N LYS A 64 -2.15 5.62 0.72
CA LYS A 64 -2.56 5.34 -0.66
C LYS A 64 -3.22 3.98 -0.80
N LEU A 65 -2.64 2.93 -0.20
CA LEU A 65 -3.23 1.59 -0.24
C LEU A 65 -4.61 1.54 0.43
N ASP A 66 -4.82 2.29 1.51
CA ASP A 66 -6.13 2.38 2.16
C ASP A 66 -7.16 3.09 1.28
N ILE A 67 -6.76 4.14 0.55
CA ILE A 67 -7.61 4.81 -0.43
C ILE A 67 -7.96 3.85 -1.58
N GLU A 68 -6.96 3.21 -2.20
CA GLU A 68 -7.18 2.26 -3.30
C GLU A 68 -8.11 1.12 -2.89
N LYS A 69 -7.94 0.59 -1.66
CA LYS A 69 -8.82 -0.42 -1.09
C LYS A 69 -10.26 0.08 -0.96
N ALA A 70 -10.46 1.32 -0.53
CA ALA A 70 -11.79 1.91 -0.43
C ALA A 70 -12.46 2.07 -1.81
N GLU A 71 -11.69 2.53 -2.81
CA GLU A 71 -12.17 2.67 -4.18
C GLU A 71 -12.55 1.32 -4.81
N ILE A 72 -11.72 0.28 -4.64
CA ILE A 72 -12.02 -1.08 -5.11
C ILE A 72 -13.31 -1.59 -4.47
N LYS A 73 -13.49 -1.36 -3.16
CA LYS A 73 -14.72 -1.76 -2.46
C LYS A 73 -15.95 -1.05 -3.04
N GLU A 74 -15.85 0.26 -3.31
CA GLU A 74 -16.93 1.01 -3.93
C GLU A 74 -17.29 0.48 -5.32
N GLN A 75 -16.29 0.18 -6.16
CA GLN A 75 -16.51 -0.40 -7.48
C GLN A 75 -17.23 -1.77 -7.40
N ILE A 76 -16.86 -2.61 -6.42
CA ILE A 76 -17.54 -3.89 -6.18
C ILE A 76 -19.00 -3.66 -5.79
N ASP A 77 -19.28 -2.74 -4.86
CA ASP A 77 -20.64 -2.44 -4.41
C ASP A 77 -21.51 -1.88 -5.54
N GLN A 78 -20.94 -1.00 -6.38
CA GLN A 78 -21.63 -0.47 -7.57
C GLN A 78 -21.94 -1.58 -8.59
N ASN A 79 -20.99 -2.48 -8.84
CA ASN A 79 -21.20 -3.62 -9.74
C ASN A 79 -22.28 -4.56 -9.22
N LEU A 80 -22.30 -4.86 -7.91
CA LEU A 80 -23.35 -5.69 -7.29
C LEU A 80 -24.73 -5.04 -7.43
N LYS A 81 -24.85 -3.73 -7.18
CA LYS A 81 -26.10 -2.98 -7.39
C LYS A 81 -26.55 -3.01 -8.85
N SER A 82 -25.61 -2.86 -9.79
CA SER A 82 -25.90 -2.92 -11.23
C SER A 82 -26.41 -4.30 -11.65
N VAL A 83 -25.78 -5.37 -11.19
CA VAL A 83 -26.25 -6.75 -11.43
C VAL A 83 -27.64 -6.97 -10.83
N GLN A 84 -27.87 -6.53 -9.59
CA GLN A 84 -29.17 -6.65 -8.94
C GLN A 84 -30.27 -5.86 -9.67
N ALA A 85 -29.96 -4.65 -10.16
CA ALA A 85 -30.88 -3.87 -10.98
C ALA A 85 -31.18 -4.60 -12.30
N CYS A 86 -30.16 -5.14 -12.99
CA CYS A 86 -30.33 -5.90 -14.23
C CYS A 86 -31.24 -7.13 -14.02
N LEU A 87 -31.03 -7.89 -12.95
CA LEU A 87 -31.88 -9.02 -12.57
C LEU A 87 -33.32 -8.59 -12.24
N SER A 88 -33.50 -7.44 -11.59
CA SER A 88 -34.81 -6.86 -11.28
C SER A 88 -35.56 -6.43 -12.55
N TYR A 89 -34.87 -5.84 -13.52
CA TYR A 89 -35.46 -5.49 -14.82
C TYR A 89 -35.78 -6.75 -15.67
N GLY A 90 -34.89 -7.74 -15.70
CA GLY A 90 -35.13 -9.00 -16.43
C GLY A 90 -36.28 -9.83 -15.85
N SER A 91 -36.43 -9.84 -14.52
CA SER A 91 -37.57 -10.49 -13.84
C SER A 91 -38.89 -9.72 -14.03
N ALA A 92 -38.86 -8.39 -14.09
CA ALA A 92 -40.03 -7.57 -14.41
C ALA A 92 -40.54 -7.74 -15.85
N GLN A 93 -39.65 -7.99 -16.82
CA GLN A 93 -40.02 -8.28 -18.21
C GLN A 93 -40.57 -9.71 -18.43
N GLY A 94 -40.33 -10.64 -17.50
CA GLY A 94 -40.86 -12.01 -17.55
C GLY A 94 -42.28 -12.18 -16.99
N LEU A 95 -42.78 -11.24 -16.19
CA LEU A 95 -44.05 -11.37 -15.46
C LEU A 95 -45.29 -10.81 -16.19
N THR A 96 -45.13 -10.13 -17.33
CA THR A 96 -46.25 -9.48 -18.06
C THR A 96 -46.89 -10.33 -19.16
N LYS A 97 -46.46 -11.58 -19.40
CA LYS A 97 -47.00 -12.42 -20.48
C LYS A 97 -48.04 -13.50 -20.08
N ASN A 98 -48.33 -13.72 -18.80
CA ASN A 98 -49.28 -14.77 -18.37
C ASN A 98 -50.48 -14.25 -17.56
N LYS A 99 -51.21 -13.27 -18.09
CA LYS A 99 -52.62 -13.02 -17.70
C LYS A 99 -53.51 -12.85 -18.92
N LYS A 100 -53.67 -13.92 -19.70
CA LYS A 100 -54.84 -14.14 -20.55
C LYS A 100 -55.15 -15.63 -20.61
N LYS A 101 -56.02 -16.09 -19.72
CA LYS A 101 -57.18 -16.92 -20.03
C LYS A 101 -58.04 -17.05 -18.79
#